data_AF-U3MI32-F1
#
_entry.id   AF-U3MI32-F1
#
_cell.length_a   1.000
_cell.length_b   1.000
_cell.length_c   1.000
_cell.angle_alpha   90.00
_cell.angle_beta   90.00
_cell.angle_gamma   90.00
#
_symmetry.space_group_name_H-M   'P 1'
#
loop_
_entity.id
_entity.type
_entity.pdbx_description
1 polymer ?
#
loop_
_entity_poly.entity_id
_entity_poly.type
_entity_poly.pdbx_seq_one_letter_code
_entity_poly.pdbx_strand_id
1 'polypeptide(L)' 'DLVYKDPARPNIQKACTFKELVYETVKVPGCARHADSLYTYPVATECHCGKCDRDSTDCTVQGLGPSYCSFSEIRE' A
#
# COMPACT_ATOMS: atom_id res chain seq x y z
N ASP A 1 23.45 5.59 5.08
CA ASP A 1 23.94 4.43 5.85
C ASP A 1 24.91 4.93 6.92
N LEU A 2 24.80 4.43 8.15
CA LEU A 2 25.66 4.89 9.25
C LEU A 2 27.05 4.25 9.12
N VAL A 3 28.10 5.09 9.13
CA VAL A 3 29.49 4.61 9.04
C VAL A 3 29.90 3.83 10.30
N TYR A 4 29.39 4.21 11.47
CA TYR A 4 29.68 3.57 12.75
C TYR A 4 28.39 3.03 13.38
N LYS A 5 28.37 1.74 13.71
CA LYS A 5 27.20 1.03 14.26
C LYS A 5 27.21 1.08 15.78
N ASP A 6 26.81 2.23 16.32
CA ASP A 6 26.60 2.43 17.76
C ASP A 6 25.22 1.92 18.19
N PRO A 7 25.10 0.99 19.16
CA PRO A 7 23.81 0.51 19.67
C PRO A 7 22.91 1.61 20.23
N ALA A 8 23.48 2.71 20.73
CA ALA A 8 22.73 3.83 21.27
C ALA A 8 22.19 4.78 20.18
N ARG A 9 22.71 4.71 18.94
CA ARG A 9 22.23 5.55 17.84
C ARG A 9 21.09 4.87 17.10
N PRO A 10 19.92 5.51 16.99
CA PRO A 10 18.82 4.95 16.23
C PRO A 10 19.14 4.97 14.74
N ASN A 11 19.13 3.79 14.11
CA ASN A 11 19.26 3.68 12.66
C ASN A 11 17.88 3.83 11.99
N ILE A 12 17.54 5.08 11.67
CA ILE A 12 16.23 5.42 11.11
C ILE A 12 16.32 5.49 9.59
N GLN A 13 15.52 4.66 8.93
CA GLN A 13 15.31 4.74 7.48
C GLN A 13 13.97 5.40 7.20
N LYS A 14 13.92 6.20 6.13
CA LYS A 14 12.70 6.85 5.64
C LYS A 14 12.34 6.27 4.28
N ALA A 15 11.04 6.07 4.06
CA ALA A 15 10.45 5.70 2.79
C ALA A 15 9.42 6.75 2.38
N CYS A 16 9.13 6.85 1.09
CA CYS A 16 7.98 7.61 0.62
C CYS A 16 6.71 6.85 1.02
N THR A 17 5.84 7.49 1.79
CA THR A 17 4.57 6.91 2.24
C THR A 17 3.50 7.99 2.35
N PHE A 18 2.23 7.59 2.42
CA PHE A 18 1.14 8.53 2.67
C PHE A 18 1.30 9.15 4.07
N LYS A 19 1.04 10.45 4.15
CA LYS A 19 0.94 11.17 5.42
C LYS A 19 -0.52 11.26 5.86
N GLU A 20 -1.40 11.49 4.89
CA GLU A 20 -2.84 11.55 5.06
C GLU A 20 -3.51 10.74 3.94
N LEU A 21 -4.63 10.12 4.28
CA LEU A 21 -5.45 9.36 3.34
C LEU A 21 -6.93 9.53 3.64
N VAL A 22 -7.76 9.26 2.64
CA VAL A 22 -9.21 9.11 2.76
C VAL A 22 -9.63 7.76 2.22
N TYR A 23 -10.81 7.30 2.63
CA TYR A 23 -11.40 6.07 2.10
C TYR A 23 -12.49 6.41 1.09
N GLU A 24 -12.34 5.90 -0.12
CA GLU A 24 -13.35 6.00 -1.18
C GLU A 24 -14.04 4.66 -1.37
N THR A 25 -15.33 4.70 -1.71
CA THR A 25 -16.13 3.50 -1.98
C THR A 25 -16.59 3.49 -3.43
N VAL A 26 -16.36 2.37 -4.11
CA VAL A 26 -16.81 2.12 -5.49
C VAL A 26 -17.73 0.92 -5.55
N LYS A 27 -18.63 0.95 -6.54
CA LYS A 27 -19.50 -0.18 -6.86
C LYS A 27 -18.78 -1.09 -7.85
N VAL A 28 -18.50 -2.33 -7.45
CA VAL A 28 -17.88 -3.36 -8.27
C VAL A 28 -18.98 -4.19 -8.95
N PRO A 29 -18.99 -4.30 -10.28
CA PRO A 29 -19.99 -5.09 -10.99
C PRO A 29 -19.98 -6.56 -10.59
N GLY A 30 -21.16 -7.12 -10.41
CA GLY A 30 -21.38 -8.54 -10.18
C GLY A 30 -21.42 -9.35 -11.48
N CYS A 31 -21.87 -10.60 -11.38
CA CYS A 31 -22.10 -11.50 -12.50
C CYS A 31 -23.43 -12.26 -12.34
N ALA A 32 -23.78 -13.16 -13.26
CA ALA A 32 -25.14 -13.74 -13.38
C ALA A 32 -25.75 -14.31 -12.08
N ARG A 33 -24.93 -14.82 -11.15
CA ARG A 33 -25.37 -15.36 -9.85
C ARG A 33 -24.76 -14.64 -8.64
N HIS A 34 -24.03 -13.55 -8.86
CA HIS A 34 -23.38 -12.77 -7.81
C HIS A 34 -23.74 -11.30 -8.00
N ALA A 35 -24.42 -10.70 -7.03
CA ALA A 35 -24.80 -9.30 -7.10
C ALA A 35 -23.58 -8.36 -7.10
N ASP A 36 -23.80 -7.13 -7.55
CA ASP A 36 -22.80 -6.06 -7.41
C ASP A 36 -22.39 -5.90 -5.93
N SER A 37 -21.13 -5.54 -5.70
CA SER A 37 -20.59 -5.31 -4.36
C SER A 37 -20.08 -3.87 -4.20
N LEU A 38 -19.87 -3.45 -2.96
CA LEU A 38 -19.22 -2.19 -2.63
C LEU A 38 -17.81 -2.50 -2.12
N TYR A 39 -16.81 -1.81 -2.65
CA TYR A 39 -15.42 -1.94 -2.23
C TYR A 39 -14.88 -0.59 -1.78
N THR A 40 -14.24 -0.56 -0.61
CA THR A 40 -13.66 0.65 -0.03
C THR A 40 -12.14 0.54 -0.03
N TYR A 41 -11.44 1.54 -0.58
CA TYR A 41 -9.99 1.55 -0.69
C TYR A 41 -9.38 2.88 -0.22
N PRO A 42 -8.14 2.87 0.29
CA PRO A 42 -7.44 4.09 0.69
C PRO A 42 -6.93 4.87 -0.52
N VAL A 43 -7.08 6.19 -0.46
CA VAL A 43 -6.54 7.16 -1.42
C VAL A 43 -5.66 8.15 -0.67
N ALA A 44 -4.38 8.21 -1.05
CA ALA A 44 -3.43 9.15 -0.44
C ALA A 44 -3.79 10.59 -0.85
N THR A 45 -4.00 11.45 0.15
CA THR A 45 -4.25 12.90 -0.06
C THR A 45 -2.97 13.72 0.07
N GLU A 46 -2.01 13.25 0.87
CA GLU A 46 -0.68 13.85 1.00
C GLU A 46 0.39 12.75 1.13
N CYS A 47 1.55 12.96 0.52
CA CYS A 47 2.71 12.08 0.60
C CYS A 47 3.86 12.74 1.38
N HIS A 48 4.66 11.94 2.07
CA HIS A 48 5.87 12.41 2.75
C HIS A 48 6.96 11.34 2.81
N CYS A 49 8.18 11.77 3.13
CA CYS A 49 9.29 10.85 3.45
C CYS A 49 9.37 10.66 4.97
N GLY A 50 8.88 9.51 5.45
CA GLY A 50 8.76 9.21 6.87
C GLY A 50 9.10 7.76 7.18
N LYS A 51 8.93 7.38 8.46
CA LYS A 51 8.98 5.97 8.85
C LYS A 51 7.75 5.28 8.23
N CYS A 52 7.94 4.06 7.70
CA CYS A 52 6.80 3.25 7.30
C CYS A 52 6.00 2.84 8.55
N ASP A 53 4.72 3.20 8.56
CA ASP A 53 3.80 2.86 9.65
C ASP A 53 3.36 1.40 9.51
N ARG A 54 3.81 0.57 10.46
CA ARG A 54 3.54 -0.87 10.45
C ARG A 54 2.13 -1.23 10.91
N ASP A 55 1.41 -0.29 11.51
CA ASP A 55 0.05 -0.53 11.98
C ASP A 55 -0.96 -0.49 10.81
N SER A 56 -0.63 0.30 9.78
CA SER A 56 -1.50 0.53 8.61
C SER A 56 -0.91 0.03 7.28
N THR A 57 0.42 -0.14 7.20
CA THR A 57 1.13 -0.44 5.95
C THR A 57 1.99 -1.68 6.06
N ASP A 58 1.93 -2.55 5.05
CA ASP A 58 2.87 -3.65 4.89
C ASP A 58 4.24 -3.12 4.42
N CYS A 59 5.16 -2.95 5.36
CA CYS A 59 6.50 -2.42 5.12
C CYS A 59 7.44 -3.49 4.52
N THR A 60 7.27 -3.77 3.23
CA THR A 60 8.03 -4.78 2.47
C THR A 60 9.02 -4.16 1.46
N VAL A 61 9.91 -4.99 0.92
CA VAL A 61 10.80 -4.61 -0.20
C VAL A 61 10.04 -4.58 -1.52
N GLN A 62 9.14 -5.55 -1.74
CA GLN A 62 8.35 -5.66 -2.96
C GLN A 62 7.00 -6.34 -2.65
N GLY A 63 5.92 -5.74 -3.12
CA GLY A 63 4.58 -6.35 -3.14
C GLY A 63 4.22 -6.90 -4.53
N LEU A 64 2.98 -7.34 -4.69
CA LEU A 64 2.45 -7.83 -5.99
C LEU A 64 2.27 -6.72 -7.03
N GLY A 65 2.27 -5.47 -6.59
CA GLY A 65 2.01 -4.29 -7.41
C GLY A 65 0.54 -3.83 -7.34
N PRO A 66 0.26 -2.53 -7.52
CA PRO A 66 -1.08 -1.97 -7.32
C PRO A 66 -2.11 -2.44 -8.36
N SER A 67 -1.65 -2.91 -9.52
CA SER A 67 -2.50 -3.39 -10.62
C SER A 67 -2.52 -4.92 -10.75
N TYR A 68 -2.07 -5.65 -9.73
CA TYR A 68 -2.10 -7.11 -9.75
C TYR A 68 -3.54 -7.63 -9.78
N CYS A 69 -3.81 -8.58 -10.67
CA CYS A 69 -5.09 -9.27 -10.77
C CYS A 69 -4.84 -10.77 -10.93
N SER A 70 -5.43 -11.59 -10.06
CA SER A 70 -5.25 -13.06 -10.12
C SER A 70 -5.83 -13.72 -11.38
N PHE A 71 -6.67 -12.99 -12.11
CA PHE A 71 -7.35 -13.49 -13.32
C PHE A 71 -6.93 -12.75 -14.59
N SER A 72 -5.97 -11.82 -14.52
CA SER A 72 -5.42 -11.23 -15.75
C SER A 72 -4.57 -12.29 -16.42
N GLU A 73 -5.09 -12.92 -17.47
CA GLU A 73 -4.29 -13.72 -18.38
C GLU A 73 -3.14 -12.84 -18.91
N ILE A 74 -1.90 -13.29 -18.70
CA ILE A 74 -0.81 -12.95 -19.62
C ILE A 74 -1.24 -13.58 -20.93
N ARG A 75 -1.86 -12.79 -21.82
CA ARG A 75 -2.08 -13.18 -23.20
C ARG A 75 -0.71 -13.10 -23.89
N GLU A 76 -0.05 -14.25 -24.00
CA GLU A 76 0.95 -14.49 -25.06
C GLU A 76 0.24 -14.70 -26.41
#